data_AF-A0AAW7DQ56-F1
#
_entry.id   AF-A0AAW7DQ56-F1
#
_cell.length_a   1.000
_cell.length_b   1.000
_cell.length_c   1.000
_cell.angle_alpha   90.00
_cell.angle_beta   90.00
_cell.angle_gamma   90.00
#
_symmetry.space_group_name_H-M   'P 1'
#
loop_
_entity.id
_entity.type
_entity.pdbx_description
1 polymer ?
#
loop_
_entity_poly.entity_id
_entity_poly.type
_entity_poly.pdbx_seq_one_letter_code
_entity_poly.pdbx_strand_id
1 'polypeptide(L)'
;MPASDVEALLNMPEIEHTGPEAESGFYSPGGLKNQDKNLPEVMFSNKTVPALDGKQIALAGYPVPLETNEHSDFIEFFLVPYPGACIHVPPPPPNQIVLVRYAKGIALPDIYEPLWVEGTLKVEPISNELADAAYAIIAKQVQILTDDE
;
A
#
# COMPACT_ATOMS: atom_id res chain seq x y z
N MET A 1 -2.55 -11.50 3.18
CA MET A 1 -3.36 -11.47 4.42
C MET A 1 -3.94 -12.85 4.75
N PRO A 2 -4.25 -13.16 6.01
CA PRO A 2 -4.93 -14.40 6.41
C PRO A 2 -6.31 -14.56 5.79
N ALA A 3 -6.78 -15.82 5.65
CA ALA A 3 -8.11 -16.11 5.13
C ALA A 3 -9.25 -15.47 5.95
N SER A 4 -9.08 -15.36 7.28
CA SER A 4 -10.04 -14.69 8.16
C SER A 4 -10.23 -13.21 7.81
N ASP A 5 -9.15 -12.54 7.43
CA ASP A 5 -9.20 -11.12 7.08
C ASP A 5 -9.79 -10.93 5.69
N VAL A 6 -9.52 -11.86 4.75
CA VAL A 6 -10.20 -11.88 3.45
C VAL A 6 -11.72 -12.03 3.65
N GLU A 7 -12.15 -12.99 4.46
CA GLU A 7 -13.57 -13.22 4.75
C GLU A 7 -14.21 -12.01 5.44
N ALA A 8 -13.52 -11.39 6.39
CA ALA A 8 -14.00 -10.18 7.06
C ALA A 8 -14.17 -9.02 6.08
N LEU A 9 -13.23 -8.80 5.15
CA LEU A 9 -13.33 -7.78 4.10
C LEU A 9 -14.51 -8.04 3.15
N LEU A 10 -14.70 -9.30 2.73
CA LEU A 10 -15.80 -9.67 1.82
C LEU A 10 -17.19 -9.51 2.45
N ASN A 11 -17.29 -9.59 3.78
CA ASN A 11 -18.52 -9.42 4.53
C ASN A 11 -18.67 -8.03 5.15
N MET A 12 -17.85 -7.05 4.74
CA MET A 12 -17.94 -5.71 5.28
C MET A 12 -19.28 -5.05 4.89
N PRO A 13 -19.93 -4.35 5.83
CA PRO A 13 -21.05 -3.48 5.49
C PRO A 13 -20.56 -2.35 4.58
N GLU A 14 -21.47 -1.79 3.79
CA GLU A 14 -21.19 -0.57 3.03
C GLU A 14 -20.80 0.56 4.00
N ILE A 15 -19.69 1.24 3.70
CA ILE A 15 -19.19 2.35 4.50
C ILE A 15 -19.73 3.64 3.87
N GLU A 16 -20.41 4.46 4.66
CA GLU A 16 -20.86 5.77 4.20
C GLU A 16 -19.66 6.72 4.11
N HIS A 17 -19.39 7.29 2.93
CA HIS A 17 -18.26 8.21 2.72
C HIS A 17 -18.55 9.67 3.12
N THR A 18 -19.44 9.88 4.10
CA THR A 18 -19.89 11.21 4.55
C THR A 18 -19.31 11.62 5.90
N GLY A 19 -18.46 10.76 6.51
CA GLY A 19 -17.82 10.98 7.81
C GLY A 19 -16.47 11.72 7.77
N PRO A 20 -15.75 11.80 8.92
CA PRO A 20 -14.42 12.43 9.04
C PRO A 20 -13.35 11.83 8.13
N GLU A 21 -13.60 10.61 7.67
CA GLU A 21 -12.81 9.95 6.66
C GLU A 21 -12.81 10.76 5.34
N ALA A 22 -13.84 11.53 4.99
CA ALA A 22 -13.92 12.26 3.72
C ALA A 22 -12.86 13.38 3.54
N GLU A 23 -12.10 13.74 4.57
CA GLU A 23 -11.02 14.73 4.47
C GLU A 23 -9.73 14.10 3.90
N SER A 24 -9.26 14.61 2.76
CA SER A 24 -8.06 14.11 2.07
C SER A 24 -6.81 14.17 2.95
N GLY A 25 -6.22 13.00 3.23
CA GLY A 25 -5.04 12.84 4.07
C GLY A 25 -3.70 12.96 3.32
N PHE A 26 -3.70 13.07 1.99
CA PHE A 26 -2.49 12.87 1.17
C PHE A 26 -1.29 13.74 1.56
N TYR A 27 -1.52 15.01 1.95
CA TYR A 27 -0.45 15.94 2.35
C TYR A 27 -0.27 16.05 3.87
N SER A 28 -1.02 15.27 4.65
CA SER A 28 -1.03 15.33 6.10
C SER A 28 -0.24 14.17 6.69
N PRO A 29 0.63 14.41 7.69
CA PRO A 29 1.20 13.33 8.49
C PRO A 29 0.07 12.42 9.01
N GLY A 30 0.19 11.12 8.77
CA GLY A 30 -0.80 10.10 9.11
C GLY A 30 -1.87 9.85 8.05
N GLY A 31 -1.73 10.40 6.84
CA GLY A 31 -2.74 10.33 5.78
C GLY A 31 -3.20 8.93 5.33
N LEU A 32 -2.41 7.89 5.58
CA LEU A 32 -2.79 6.47 5.34
C LEU A 32 -3.10 5.72 6.64
N LYS A 33 -3.01 6.37 7.81
CA LYS A 33 -3.40 5.76 9.08
C LYS A 33 -4.89 5.99 9.27
N ASN A 34 -5.65 4.92 9.29
CA ASN A 34 -7.06 5.00 9.59
C ASN A 34 -7.25 5.47 11.05
N GLN A 35 -8.09 6.48 11.26
CA GLN A 35 -8.40 7.02 12.59
C GLN A 35 -9.89 6.87 12.95
N ASP A 36 -10.73 6.38 12.03
CA ASP A 36 -12.16 6.23 12.29
C ASP A 36 -12.45 4.95 13.08
N LYS A 37 -12.68 5.12 14.37
CA LYS A 37 -12.96 4.03 15.32
C LYS A 37 -14.28 3.29 15.04
N ASN A 38 -15.13 3.80 14.16
CA ASN A 38 -16.39 3.14 13.78
C ASN A 38 -16.21 2.12 12.66
N LEU A 39 -15.03 2.08 12.03
CA LEU A 39 -14.77 1.13 10.98
C LEU A 39 -14.60 -0.30 11.53
N PRO A 40 -14.96 -1.32 10.73
CA PRO A 40 -14.75 -2.71 11.10
C PRO A 40 -13.28 -2.99 11.47
N GLU A 41 -13.05 -3.85 12.47
CA GLU A 41 -11.70 -4.18 12.99
C GLU A 41 -10.71 -4.59 11.89
N VAL A 42 -11.20 -5.27 10.84
CA VAL A 42 -10.38 -5.70 9.71
C VAL A 42 -9.67 -4.53 9.00
N MET A 43 -10.23 -3.31 9.05
CA MET A 43 -9.62 -2.09 8.49
C MET A 43 -8.35 -1.65 9.22
N PHE A 44 -8.08 -2.21 10.39
CA PHE A 44 -6.87 -1.96 11.18
C PHE A 44 -5.92 -3.16 11.19
N SER A 45 -6.24 -4.23 10.44
CA SER A 45 -5.49 -5.48 10.56
C SER A 45 -4.05 -5.36 10.04
N ASN A 46 -3.10 -5.69 10.90
CA ASN A 46 -1.70 -5.93 10.55
C ASN A 46 -1.35 -7.42 10.52
N LYS A 47 -2.36 -8.32 10.58
CA LYS A 47 -2.12 -9.76 10.56
C LYS A 47 -1.53 -10.18 9.22
N THR A 48 -0.50 -11.03 9.27
CA THR A 48 0.26 -11.44 8.09
C THR A 48 0.05 -12.90 7.74
N VAL A 49 0.54 -13.32 6.57
CA VAL A 49 0.70 -14.73 6.21
C VAL A 49 2.19 -15.06 6.33
N PRO A 50 2.65 -15.64 7.46
CA PRO A 50 4.08 -15.84 7.72
C PRO A 50 4.79 -16.67 6.63
N ALA A 51 4.06 -17.59 5.99
CA ALA A 51 4.59 -18.44 4.92
C ALA A 51 5.01 -17.67 3.65
N LEU A 52 4.62 -16.40 3.51
CA LEU A 52 5.05 -15.53 2.41
C LEU A 52 6.40 -14.86 2.67
N ASP A 53 6.92 -14.88 3.90
CA ASP A 53 8.21 -14.27 4.20
C ASP A 53 9.34 -14.92 3.38
N GLY A 54 10.17 -14.08 2.77
CA GLY A 54 11.29 -14.50 1.92
C GLY A 54 10.90 -15.09 0.56
N LYS A 55 9.61 -15.12 0.20
CA LYS A 55 9.18 -15.61 -1.12
C LYS A 55 9.51 -14.61 -2.22
N GLN A 56 9.88 -15.13 -3.39
CA GLN A 56 9.89 -14.34 -4.62
C GLN A 56 8.45 -14.22 -5.12
N ILE A 57 7.99 -12.99 -5.29
CA ILE A 57 6.63 -12.69 -5.74
C ILE A 57 6.64 -11.56 -6.77
N ALA A 58 5.51 -11.41 -7.43
CA ALA A 58 5.17 -10.24 -8.22
C ALA A 58 3.82 -9.69 -7.76
N LEU A 59 3.70 -8.37 -7.61
CA LEU A 59 2.47 -7.69 -7.25
C LEU A 59 2.20 -6.54 -8.21
N ALA A 60 0.93 -6.37 -8.57
CA ALA A 60 0.43 -5.15 -9.18
C ALA A 60 -0.15 -4.23 -8.10
N GLY A 61 0.01 -2.92 -8.28
CA GLY A 61 -0.62 -1.92 -7.42
C GLY A 61 -0.23 -0.50 -7.81
N TYR A 62 -0.65 0.49 -7.02
CA TYR A 62 -0.41 1.90 -7.29
C TYR A 62 0.63 2.45 -6.31
N PRO A 63 1.53 3.35 -6.75
CA PRO A 63 2.56 3.90 -5.89
C PRO A 63 2.01 5.03 -5.01
N VAL A 64 2.44 5.05 -3.75
CA VAL A 64 2.40 6.22 -2.86
C VAL A 64 3.85 6.61 -2.56
N PRO A 65 4.36 7.69 -3.17
CA PRO A 65 5.75 8.12 -3.02
C PRO A 65 6.21 8.35 -1.57
N LEU A 66 7.44 7.97 -1.26
CA LEU A 66 8.09 8.27 0.04
C LEU A 66 9.44 8.97 -0.13
N GLU A 67 10.35 8.39 -0.91
CA GLU A 67 11.73 8.88 -1.04
C GLU A 67 12.21 8.79 -2.50
N THR A 68 12.96 9.82 -2.91
CA THR A 68 13.65 9.87 -4.20
C THR A 68 15.17 9.91 -4.04
N ASN A 69 15.88 9.40 -5.04
CA ASN A 69 17.33 9.58 -5.15
C ASN A 69 17.71 10.98 -5.70
N GLU A 70 19.01 11.21 -5.91
CA GLU A 70 19.56 12.46 -6.46
C GLU A 70 19.09 12.78 -7.89
N HIS A 71 18.56 11.79 -8.62
CA HIS A 71 18.02 11.95 -9.97
C HIS A 71 16.50 12.18 -9.98
N SER A 72 15.87 12.33 -8.81
CA SER A 72 14.42 12.38 -8.63
C SER A 72 13.67 11.07 -8.97
N ASP A 73 14.38 9.94 -9.05
CA ASP A 73 13.72 8.64 -9.19
C ASP A 73 13.26 8.13 -7.82
N PHE A 74 12.07 7.56 -7.75
CA PHE A 74 11.54 6.99 -6.51
C PHE A 74 12.26 5.70 -6.15
N ILE A 75 12.85 5.66 -4.96
CA ILE A 75 13.59 4.52 -4.41
C ILE A 75 12.87 3.85 -3.24
N GLU A 76 11.94 4.56 -2.61
CA GLU A 76 11.05 4.02 -1.60
C GLU A 76 9.63 4.57 -1.81
N PHE A 77 8.63 3.69 -1.79
CA PHE A 77 7.22 4.02 -1.95
C PHE A 77 6.35 2.91 -1.36
N PHE A 78 5.11 3.23 -0.96
CA PHE A 78 4.12 2.17 -0.70
C PHE A 78 3.48 1.70 -2.00
N LEU A 79 3.19 0.42 -2.10
CA LEU A 79 2.34 -0.17 -3.13
C LEU A 79 0.98 -0.50 -2.51
N VAL A 80 -0.08 0.06 -3.07
CA VAL A 80 -1.46 -0.06 -2.57
C VAL A 80 -2.37 -0.67 -3.65
N PRO A 81 -3.51 -1.29 -3.28
CA PRO A 81 -4.33 -2.05 -4.22
C PRO A 81 -5.22 -1.21 -5.16
N TYR A 82 -5.39 0.08 -4.91
CA TYR A 82 -6.23 0.97 -5.72
C TYR A 82 -5.64 2.38 -5.84
N PRO A 83 -5.91 3.10 -6.94
CA PRO A 83 -5.38 4.43 -7.15
C PRO A 83 -5.98 5.41 -6.15
N GLY A 84 -5.19 6.39 -5.72
CA GLY A 84 -5.68 7.42 -4.82
C GLY A 84 -6.02 6.92 -3.41
N ALA A 85 -5.42 5.81 -2.95
CA ALA A 85 -5.67 5.27 -1.61
C ALA A 85 -5.34 6.22 -0.43
N CYS A 86 -4.69 7.36 -0.69
CA CYS A 86 -4.45 8.42 0.29
C CYS A 86 -5.31 9.69 0.07
N ILE A 87 -6.11 9.73 -0.99
CA ILE A 87 -7.11 10.79 -1.23
C ILE A 87 -8.54 10.27 -1.05
N HIS A 88 -8.75 8.96 -1.17
CA HIS A 88 -10.00 8.28 -0.92
C HIS A 88 -9.95 7.52 0.39
N VAL A 89 -11.11 7.46 1.02
CA VAL A 89 -11.30 6.84 2.31
C VAL A 89 -12.33 5.73 2.27
N PRO A 90 -12.18 4.73 3.15
CA PRO A 90 -11.06 4.54 4.08
C PRO A 90 -9.76 4.09 3.37
N PRO A 91 -8.58 4.33 3.96
CA PRO A 91 -7.33 3.77 3.45
C PRO A 91 -7.33 2.23 3.60
N PRO A 92 -6.50 1.51 2.82
CA PRO A 92 -6.38 0.07 2.95
C PRO A 92 -5.88 -0.34 4.34
N PRO A 93 -6.25 -1.52 4.86
CA PRO A 93 -5.64 -2.06 6.07
C PRO A 93 -4.12 -2.21 5.93
N PRO A 94 -3.33 -2.12 7.02
CA PRO A 94 -1.87 -2.26 6.98
C PRO A 94 -1.37 -3.54 6.29
N ASN A 95 -2.13 -4.63 6.36
CA ASN A 95 -1.80 -5.89 5.69
C ASN A 95 -2.16 -5.95 4.19
N GLN A 96 -2.62 -4.83 3.61
CA GLN A 96 -2.79 -4.57 2.17
C GLN A 96 -1.82 -3.51 1.63
N ILE A 97 -0.99 -2.92 2.49
CA ILE A 97 0.02 -1.93 2.12
C ILE A 97 1.38 -2.61 2.12
N VAL A 98 2.17 -2.39 1.06
CA VAL A 98 3.52 -2.97 0.93
C VAL A 98 4.55 -1.86 0.75
N LEU A 99 5.56 -1.80 1.62
CA LEU A 99 6.69 -0.89 1.41
C LEU A 99 7.62 -1.46 0.33
N VAL A 100 7.78 -0.77 -0.78
CA VAL A 100 8.69 -1.15 -1.85
C VAL A 100 10.01 -0.40 -1.68
N ARG A 101 11.10 -1.15 -1.59
CA ARG A 101 12.48 -0.62 -1.60
C ARG A 101 13.13 -1.00 -2.92
N TYR A 102 13.43 -0.02 -3.75
CA TYR A 102 13.96 -0.21 -5.10
C TYR A 102 15.18 0.67 -5.36
N ALA A 103 16.36 0.16 -5.02
CA ALA A 103 17.62 0.91 -5.10
C ALA A 103 17.98 1.41 -6.52
N LYS A 104 17.42 0.82 -7.58
CA LYS A 104 17.64 1.27 -8.96
C LYS A 104 16.88 2.56 -9.29
N GLY A 105 15.85 2.90 -8.52
CA GLY A 105 14.96 4.02 -8.79
C GLY A 105 13.98 3.75 -9.93
N ILE A 106 12.82 4.39 -9.88
CA ILE A 106 11.87 4.47 -10.99
C ILE A 106 11.37 5.91 -11.15
N ALA A 107 11.36 6.40 -12.39
CA ALA A 107 10.66 7.63 -12.74
C ALA A 107 9.16 7.33 -12.82
N LEU A 108 8.36 8.03 -12.01
CA LEU A 108 6.90 7.90 -11.99
C LEU A 108 6.28 9.21 -12.52
N PRO A 109 5.86 9.26 -13.79
CA PRO A 109 5.22 10.45 -14.34
C PRO A 109 3.82 10.67 -13.77
N ASP A 110 3.12 9.58 -13.42
CA ASP A 110 1.77 9.63 -12.85
C ASP A 110 1.60 8.55 -11.75
N ILE A 111 1.15 8.96 -10.57
CA ILE A 111 0.86 8.05 -9.44
C ILE A 111 -0.44 7.25 -9.63
N TYR A 112 -1.25 7.61 -10.62
CA TYR A 112 -2.44 6.89 -11.02
C TYR A 112 -2.15 5.75 -12.00
N GLU A 113 -0.91 5.60 -12.47
CA GLU A 113 -0.50 4.45 -13.27
C GLU A 113 -0.14 3.26 -12.36
N PRO A 114 -0.66 2.06 -12.66
CA PRO A 114 -0.32 0.87 -11.89
C PRO A 114 1.13 0.45 -12.18
N LEU A 115 1.78 -0.12 -11.17
CA LEU A 115 3.11 -0.71 -11.23
C LEU A 115 3.03 -2.22 -11.10
N TRP A 116 3.89 -2.91 -11.83
CA TRP A 116 4.24 -4.30 -11.59
C TRP A 116 5.59 -4.35 -10.86
N VAL A 117 5.58 -4.91 -9.65
CA VAL A 117 6.73 -4.98 -8.75
C VAL A 117 7.09 -6.44 -8.51
N GLU A 118 8.31 -6.82 -8.90
CA GLU A 118 8.87 -8.14 -8.64
C GLU A 118 10.00 -8.06 -7.62
N GLY A 119 10.00 -8.97 -6.66
CA GLY A 119 11.03 -8.96 -5.63
C GLY A 119 10.88 -10.02 -4.56
N THR A 120 11.63 -9.85 -3.49
CA THR A 120 11.53 -10.72 -2.30
C THR A 120 10.64 -10.05 -1.27
N LEU A 121 9.52 -10.69 -0.94
CA LEU A 121 8.63 -10.23 0.11
C LEU A 121 9.27 -10.44 1.49
N LYS A 122 9.03 -9.49 2.38
CA LYS A 122 9.35 -9.55 3.79
C LYS A 122 8.09 -9.32 4.61
N VAL A 123 7.89 -10.16 5.60
CA VAL A 123 6.90 -9.92 6.66
C VAL A 123 7.60 -9.02 7.68
N GLU A 124 7.31 -7.73 7.62
CA GLU A 124 8.01 -6.68 8.35
C GLU A 124 7.00 -5.65 8.85
N PRO A 125 6.89 -5.42 10.17
CA PRO A 125 6.06 -4.33 10.68
C PRO A 125 6.73 -3.00 10.38
N ILE A 126 6.02 -2.15 9.64
CA ILE A 126 6.47 -0.81 9.25
C ILE A 126 5.48 0.19 9.83
N SER A 127 6.01 1.24 10.43
CA SER A 127 5.24 2.42 10.86
C SER A 127 6.09 3.63 10.54
N ASN A 128 5.64 4.45 9.60
CA ASN A 128 6.22 5.76 9.34
C ASN A 128 5.18 6.87 9.54
N GLU A 129 5.53 8.11 9.18
CA GLU A 129 4.62 9.24 9.32
C GLU A 129 3.37 9.08 8.47
N LEU A 130 3.44 8.42 7.32
CA LEU A 130 2.31 8.32 6.39
C LEU A 130 1.41 7.13 6.69
N ALA A 131 1.97 5.92 6.88
CA ALA A 131 1.21 4.68 6.98
C ALA A 131 1.80 3.67 7.96
N ASP A 132 0.94 2.72 8.33
CA ASP A 132 1.37 1.42 8.86
C ASP A 132 1.28 0.39 7.74
N ALA A 133 2.27 -0.50 7.64
CA ALA A 133 2.29 -1.60 6.69
C ALA A 133 2.80 -2.88 7.37
N ALA A 134 2.36 -4.03 6.87
CA ALA A 134 2.76 -5.32 7.43
C ALA A 134 3.74 -6.10 6.53
N TYR A 135 4.03 -5.57 5.34
CA TYR A 135 4.91 -6.19 4.36
C TYR A 135 5.86 -5.17 3.73
N ALA A 136 7.04 -5.65 3.35
CA ALA A 136 7.97 -4.94 2.47
C ALA A 136 8.35 -5.81 1.28
N ILE A 137 8.75 -5.20 0.16
CA ILE A 137 9.41 -5.89 -0.95
C ILE A 137 10.77 -5.25 -1.18
N ILE A 138 11.81 -6.08 -1.19
CA ILE A 138 13.10 -5.72 -1.78
C ILE A 138 12.96 -5.98 -3.28
N ALA A 139 12.72 -4.92 -4.05
CA ALA A 139 12.38 -5.01 -5.46
C ALA A 139 13.62 -5.29 -6.31
N LYS A 140 13.46 -6.22 -7.26
CA LYS A 140 14.45 -6.53 -8.30
C LYS A 140 14.13 -5.83 -9.61
N GLN A 141 12.83 -5.71 -9.90
CA GLN A 141 12.28 -5.07 -11.08
C GLN A 141 10.99 -4.34 -10.69
N VAL A 142 10.85 -3.13 -11.22
CA VAL A 142 9.63 -2.33 -11.16
C VAL A 142 9.38 -1.79 -12.55
N GLN A 143 8.15 -1.90 -13.04
CA GLN A 143 7.74 -1.39 -14.34
C GLN A 143 6.33 -0.81 -14.25
N ILE A 144 6.06 0.22 -15.04
CA ILE A 144 4.70 0.74 -15.22
C ILE A 144 3.92 -0.29 -16.04
N LEU A 145 2.73 -0.65 -15.57
CA LEU A 145 1.78 -1.47 -16.31
C LEU A 145 1.09 -0.57 -17.34
N THR A 146 1.58 -0.59 -18.57
CA THR A 146 0.92 0.00 -19.73
C THR A 146 -0.03 -1.03 -20.35
N ASP A 147 -1.19 -0.60 -20.86
CA ASP A 147 -2.17 -1.46 -21.57
C ASP A 147 -1.64 -2.02 -22.91
N ASP A 148 -0.38 -1.76 -23.26
CA ASP A 148 0.28 -2.30 -24.45
C ASP A 148 0.81 -3.72 -24.19
N GLU A 149 -0.11 -4.70 -24.20
CA GLU A 149 -0.07 -6.03 -24.87
C GLU A 149 -1.11 -7.03 -24.31
#